data_AF-A0A4U9VAB3-F1
#
_entry.id   AF-A0A4U9VAB3-F1
#
_cell.length_a   1.000
_cell.length_b   1.000
_cell.length_c   1.000
_cell.angle_alpha   90.00
_cell.angle_beta   90.00
_cell.angle_gamma   90.00
#
_symmetry.space_group_name_H-M   'P 1'
#
loop_
_entity.id
_entity.type
_entity.pdbx_description
1 polymer ?
#
loop_
_entity_poly.entity_id
_entity_poly.type
_entity_poly.pdbx_seq_one_letter_code
_entity_poly.pdbx_strand_id
1 'polypeptide(L)'
;MTNWTSGSSGFVSLYFTRPFVGQVVIPNTKILDLYGSKVDKSFGGVPMSSIYMSGSVTVPQSCEINAGQVINVNFDKYHVK
;
A
#
# COMPACT_ATOMS: atom_id res chain seq x y z
N MET A 1 -29.30 19.63 -12.30
CA MET A 1 -27.94 19.11 -12.60
C MET A 1 -27.94 17.64 -12.24
N THR A 2 -27.47 16.75 -13.12
CA THR A 2 -27.36 15.32 -12.83
C THR A 2 -26.04 15.06 -12.10
N ASN A 3 -26.11 14.61 -10.85
CA ASN A 3 -24.93 14.25 -10.06
C ASN A 3 -24.53 12.82 -10.38
N TRP A 4 -23.51 12.65 -11.21
CA TRP A 4 -22.92 11.34 -11.51
C TRP A 4 -21.85 11.02 -10.46
N THR A 5 -22.00 9.88 -9.80
CA THR A 5 -21.05 9.38 -8.79
C THR A 5 -20.38 8.07 -9.21
N SER A 6 -20.58 7.64 -10.46
CA SER A 6 -19.97 6.42 -10.98
C SER A 6 -18.43 6.51 -10.93
N GLY A 7 -17.80 5.56 -10.25
CA GLY A 7 -16.36 5.54 -10.00
C GLY A 7 -15.93 6.22 -8.70
N SER A 8 -16.85 6.78 -7.90
CA SER A 8 -16.50 7.45 -6.63
C SER A 8 -16.26 6.50 -5.45
N SER A 9 -16.56 5.22 -5.58
CA SER A 9 -16.37 4.20 -4.53
C SER A 9 -15.91 2.88 -5.13
N GLY A 10 -15.09 2.14 -4.37
CA GLY A 10 -14.53 0.87 -4.79
C GLY A 10 -13.49 0.35 -3.79
N PHE A 11 -12.90 -0.80 -4.12
CA PHE A 11 -11.84 -1.43 -3.33
C PHE A 11 -10.59 -1.63 -4.20
N VAL A 12 -9.42 -1.46 -3.61
CA VAL A 12 -8.13 -1.71 -4.25
C VAL A 12 -7.38 -2.76 -3.43
N SER A 13 -6.91 -3.83 -4.10
CA SER A 13 -6.04 -4.84 -3.50
C SER A 13 -4.61 -4.65 -3.99
N LEU A 14 -3.66 -4.50 -3.06
CA LEU A 14 -2.24 -4.38 -3.37
C LEU A 14 -1.56 -5.73 -3.20
N TYR A 15 -0.77 -6.13 -4.20
CA TYR A 15 0.05 -7.34 -4.15
C TYR A 15 1.52 -6.98 -4.39
N PHE A 16 2.38 -7.28 -3.41
CA PHE A 16 3.81 -7.05 -3.49
C PHE A 16 4.51 -8.33 -3.97
N THR A 17 5.05 -8.29 -5.19
CA THR A 17 5.73 -9.44 -5.82
C THR A 17 7.09 -9.74 -5.20
N ARG A 18 7.68 -8.78 -4.47
CA ARG A 18 8.97 -8.91 -3.79
C ARG A 18 8.91 -8.22 -2.42
N PRO A 19 9.47 -8.83 -1.37
CA PRO A 19 9.64 -8.16 -0.08
C PRO A 19 10.50 -6.90 -0.21
N PHE A 20 10.23 -5.91 0.62
CA PHE A 20 11.03 -4.69 0.74
C PHE A 20 11.16 -4.28 2.20
N VAL A 21 12.22 -3.53 2.51
CA VAL A 21 12.46 -2.94 3.84
C VAL A 21 12.29 -1.43 3.73
N GLY A 22 11.74 -0.80 4.76
CA GLY A 22 11.51 0.64 4.78
C GLY A 22 10.20 1.01 4.09
N GLN A 23 10.23 1.97 3.17
CA GLN A 23 9.04 2.58 2.58
C GLN A 23 9.06 2.51 1.04
N VAL A 24 7.90 2.23 0.46
CA VAL A 24 7.63 2.38 -0.98
C VAL A 24 6.58 3.46 -1.15
N VAL A 25 6.86 4.45 -2.01
CA VAL A 25 5.92 5.52 -2.38
C VAL A 25 5.23 5.13 -3.68
N ILE A 26 3.89 5.16 -3.67
CA ILE A 26 3.05 5.07 -4.86
C ILE A 26 2.79 6.51 -5.33
N PRO A 27 3.40 6.96 -6.44
CA PRO A 27 3.14 8.29 -6.99
C PRO A 27 1.70 8.37 -7.50
N ASN A 28 1.24 9.56 -7.89
CA ASN A 28 -0.09 9.73 -8.48
C ASN A 28 -0.24 8.89 -9.76
N THR A 29 -0.82 7.70 -9.61
CA THR A 29 -0.87 6.66 -10.63
C THR A 29 -2.31 6.46 -11.05
N LYS A 30 -2.58 6.52 -12.35
CA LYS A 30 -3.91 6.21 -12.89
C LYS A 30 -4.13 4.71 -12.79
N ILE A 31 -5.18 4.29 -12.07
CA ILE A 31 -5.48 2.87 -11.83
C ILE A 31 -6.70 2.38 -12.62
N LEU A 32 -7.58 3.28 -13.07
CA LEU A 32 -8.79 2.91 -13.81
C LEU A 32 -9.32 4.10 -14.62
N ASP A 33 -9.87 3.81 -15.81
CA ASP A 33 -10.70 4.73 -16.59
C ASP A 33 -12.12 4.12 -16.71
N LEU A 34 -13.14 4.91 -16.39
CA LEU A 34 -14.54 4.52 -16.48
C LEU A 34 -15.16 5.09 -17.75
N TYR A 35 -15.72 4.21 -18.58
CA TYR A 35 -16.47 4.59 -19.79
C TYR A 35 -17.94 4.21 -19.61
N GLY A 36 -18.83 5.06 -20.11
CA GLY A 36 -20.26 4.78 -20.12
C GLY A 36 -20.86 5.03 -21.50
N SER A 37 -21.91 4.29 -21.81
CA SER A 37 -22.67 4.46 -23.04
C SER A 37 -24.15 4.16 -22.83
N LYS A 38 -24.99 4.76 -23.67
CA LYS A 38 -26.42 4.44 -23.77
C LYS A 38 -26.72 3.41 -24.88
N VAL A 39 -25.71 3.04 -25.67
CA VAL A 39 -25.79 2.07 -26.77
C VAL A 39 -24.89 0.89 -26.44
N ASP A 40 -25.43 -0.32 -26.55
CA ASP A 40 -24.68 -1.55 -26.22
C ASP A 40 -23.37 -1.63 -27.03
N LYS A 41 -22.28 -1.98 -26.35
CA LYS A 41 -20.92 -2.16 -26.90
C LYS A 41 -20.32 -0.96 -27.67
N SER A 42 -20.94 0.22 -27.61
CA SER A 42 -20.47 1.42 -28.32
C SER A 42 -20.03 2.48 -27.32
N PHE A 43 -18.73 2.55 -27.03
CA PHE A 43 -18.17 3.52 -26.07
C PHE A 43 -17.47 4.68 -26.79
N GLY A 44 -17.50 5.87 -26.20
CA GLY A 44 -16.69 6.99 -26.66
C GLY A 44 -15.21 6.83 -26.30
N GLY A 45 -14.33 7.60 -26.96
CA GLY A 45 -12.89 7.57 -26.70
C GLY A 45 -12.43 8.38 -25.48
N VAL A 46 -13.34 9.08 -24.81
CA VAL A 46 -13.04 9.91 -23.64
C VAL A 46 -13.69 9.29 -22.40
N PRO A 47 -12.95 9.03 -21.31
CA PRO A 47 -13.50 8.47 -20.10
C PRO A 47 -14.42 9.48 -19.40
N MET A 48 -15.45 8.97 -18.73
CA MET A 48 -16.35 9.76 -17.88
C MET A 48 -15.70 10.09 -16.53
N SER A 49 -14.88 9.18 -16.02
CA SER A 49 -14.06 9.40 -14.84
C SER A 49 -12.75 8.63 -14.92
N SER A 50 -11.70 9.20 -14.35
CA SER A 50 -10.38 8.55 -14.21
C SER A 50 -10.03 8.50 -12.74
N ILE A 51 -9.67 7.31 -12.26
CA ILE A 51 -9.35 7.07 -10.86
C ILE A 51 -7.83 7.03 -10.73
N TYR A 52 -7.32 7.82 -9.80
CA TYR A 52 -5.91 7.88 -9.46
C TYR A 52 -5.69 7.45 -8.02
N MET A 53 -4.56 6.82 -7.76
CA MET A 53 -4.13 6.41 -6.43
C MET A 53 -2.70 6.89 -6.18
N SER A 54 -2.47 7.41 -4.98
CA SER A 54 -1.16 7.74 -4.45
C SER A 54 -1.11 7.36 -2.97
N GLY A 55 0.08 7.08 -2.46
CA GLY A 55 0.24 6.76 -1.05
C GLY A 55 1.64 6.27 -0.73
N SER A 56 1.81 5.72 0.47
CA SER A 56 3.04 5.03 0.82
C SER A 56 2.74 3.77 1.62
N VAL A 57 3.55 2.74 1.44
CA VAL A 57 3.50 1.51 2.23
C VAL A 57 4.82 1.38 2.96
N THR A 58 4.74 1.30 4.28
CA THR A 58 5.91 1.19 5.16
C THR A 58 5.90 -0.17 5.84
N VAL A 59 7.01 -0.89 5.72
CA VAL A 59 7.24 -2.15 6.43
C VAL A 59 7.98 -1.83 7.73
N PRO A 60 7.34 -2.00 8.90
CA PRO A 60 7.99 -1.77 10.18
C PRO A 60 9.10 -2.80 10.40
N GLN A 61 10.22 -2.39 11.00
CA GLN A 61 11.26 -3.31 11.42
C GLN A 61 10.81 -4.00 12.70
N SER A 62 10.17 -5.17 12.59
CA SER A 62 9.94 -6.04 13.74
C SER A 62 11.26 -6.71 14.12
N CYS A 63 11.91 -6.18 15.15
CA CYS A 63 13.02 -6.88 15.80
C CYS A 63 12.41 -7.76 16.91
N GLU A 64 12.09 -9.01 16.59
CA GLU A 64 11.80 -9.98 17.63
C GLU A 64 13.13 -10.37 18.29
N ILE A 65 13.41 -9.84 19.48
CA ILE A 65 14.41 -10.47 20.36
C ILE A 65 13.84 -11.85 20.67
N ASN A 66 14.42 -12.91 20.10
CA ASN A 66 13.96 -14.29 20.24
C ASN A 66 13.47 -14.59 21.66
N ALA A 67 12.15 -14.58 21.87
CA ALA A 67 11.55 -14.93 23.15
C ALA A 67 11.78 -16.43 23.37
N GLY A 68 12.76 -16.76 24.22
CA GLY A 68 13.15 -18.15 24.51
C GLY A 68 14.66 -18.39 24.53
N GLN A 69 15.48 -17.45 24.03
CA GLN A 69 16.92 -17.53 24.21
C GLN A 69 17.31 -16.89 25.54
N VAL A 70 17.89 -17.67 26.46
CA VAL A 70 18.46 -17.14 27.69
C VAL A 70 19.61 -16.21 27.32
N ILE A 71 19.42 -14.90 27.51
CA ILE A 71 20.49 -13.91 27.39
C ILE A 71 21.34 -14.05 28.65
N ASN A 72 22.37 -14.89 28.60
CA ASN A 72 23.37 -14.96 29.67
C ASN A 72 24.29 -13.75 29.58
N VAL A 73 23.95 -12.70 30.32
CA VAL A 73 24.86 -11.56 30.55
C VAL A 73 25.80 -11.94 31.70
N ASN A 74 27.02 -12.34 31.36
CA ASN A 74 28.05 -12.63 32.35
C ASN A 74 28.69 -11.33 32.84
N PHE A 75 28.35 -10.92 34.06
CA PHE A 75 29.03 -9.83 34.77
C PHE A 75 30.20 -10.40 35.56
N ASP A 76 31.21 -10.93 34.85
CA ASP A 76 32.45 -11.34 35.49
C ASP A 76 33.11 -10.11 36.14
N LYS A 77 32.81 -9.97 37.44
CA LYS A 77 33.46 -9.17 38.46
C LYS A 77 34.05 -7.86 37.93
N TYR A 78 33.26 -6.79 38.03
CA TYR A 78 33.84 -5.48 38.29
C TYR A 78 34.63 -5.56 39.62
N HIS A 79 35.91 -5.91 39.53
CA HIS A 79 36.89 -5.62 40.56
C HIS A 79 37.21 -4.12 40.45
N VAL A 80 36.39 -3.31 41.11
CA VAL A 80 36.83 -1.96 41.49
C VAL A 80 37.88 -2.18 42.59
N LYS A 81 39.14 -2.01 42.21
CA LYS A 81 40.23 -1.81 43.16
C LYS A 81 40.07 -0.48 43.88
#